data_AF-M1EH27-F1
#
_entry.id   AF-M1EH27-F1
#
_cell.length_a   1.000
_cell.length_b   1.000
_cell.length_c   1.000
_cell.angle_alpha   90.00
_cell.angle_beta   90.00
_cell.angle_gamma   90.00
#
_symmetry.space_group_name_H-M   'P 1'
#
loop_
_entity.id
_entity.type
_entity.pdbx_description
1 polymer ?
#
loop_
_entity_poly.entity_id
_entity_poly.type
_entity_poly.pdbx_seq_one_letter_code
_entity_poly.pdbx_strand_id
1 'polypeptide(L)'
;LPGPRGEPGPRGEAGPVGATGPAGECSVPPRSAFSAKRSESRVPPLSDAPLPFDRVLVNEQGHYDATTGKFTCQVPGVYYFAVHATVYRASLQFDLVKNGESIASFFQFFGG
;
A
#
# COMPACT_ATOMS: atom_id res chain seq x y z
N LEU A 1 27.69 12.47 82.09
CA LEU A 1 26.68 11.87 81.17
C LEU A 1 27.10 12.21 79.75
N PRO A 2 27.09 11.25 78.80
CA PRO A 2 27.37 11.55 77.39
C PRO A 2 26.31 12.52 76.83
N GLY A 3 26.74 13.45 75.97
CA GLY A 3 25.86 14.46 75.38
C GLY A 3 24.87 13.87 74.36
N PRO A 4 23.82 14.62 74.00
CA PRO A 4 22.85 14.21 72.99
C PRO A 4 23.54 14.02 71.63
N ARG A 5 23.03 13.06 70.84
CA ARG A 5 23.51 12.83 69.47
C ARG A 5 23.19 14.06 68.61
N GLY A 6 24.16 14.52 67.83
CA GLY A 6 23.99 15.63 66.90
C GLY A 6 22.94 15.33 65.81
N GLU A 7 22.46 16.40 65.17
CA GLU A 7 21.46 16.26 64.11
C GLU A 7 22.01 15.51 62.89
N PRO A 8 21.14 14.78 62.16
CA PRO A 8 21.50 14.20 60.87
C PRO A 8 22.02 15.27 59.91
N GLY A 9 23.06 14.93 59.14
CA GLY A 9 23.62 15.83 58.13
C GLY A 9 22.64 16.11 56.97
N PRO A 10 22.93 17.14 56.16
CA PRO A 10 22.11 17.47 55.00
C PRO A 10 22.11 16.34 53.96
N ARG A 11 21.04 16.27 53.17
CA ARG A 11 20.95 15.34 52.04
C ARG A 11 22.01 15.68 51.00
N GLY A 12 22.67 14.66 50.46
CA GLY A 12 23.65 14.81 49.37
C GLY A 12 23.03 15.29 48.06
N GLU A 13 23.88 15.76 47.16
CA GLU A 13 23.47 16.26 45.84
C GLU A 13 22.84 15.17 44.97
N ALA A 14 21.98 15.58 44.05
CA ALA A 14 21.41 14.68 43.06
C ALA A 14 22.53 14.13 42.15
N GLY A 15 22.46 12.84 41.82
CA GLY A 15 23.37 12.22 40.87
C GLY A 15 23.21 12.80 39.46
N PRO A 16 24.21 12.57 38.58
CA PRO A 16 24.14 13.03 37.20
C PRO A 16 22.98 12.39 36.44
N VAL A 17 22.45 13.10 35.46
CA VAL A 17 21.42 12.59 34.54
C VAL A 17 21.99 11.39 33.77
N GLY A 18 21.18 10.33 33.65
CA GLY A 18 21.55 9.12 32.90
C GLY A 18 21.76 9.40 31.41
N ALA A 19 22.50 8.52 30.74
CA ALA A 19 22.72 8.63 29.30
C ALA A 19 21.40 8.54 28.52
N THR A 20 21.30 9.27 27.42
CA THR A 20 20.19 9.15 26.47
C THR A 20 20.13 7.72 25.93
N GLY A 21 18.91 7.16 25.87
CA GLY A 21 18.70 5.83 25.30
C GLY A 21 19.06 5.76 23.81
N PRO A 22 19.18 4.54 23.24
CA PRO A 22 19.47 4.37 21.83
C PRO A 22 18.37 5.02 20.96
N ALA A 23 18.75 5.49 19.78
CA ALA A 23 17.80 5.94 18.78
C ALA A 23 16.86 4.79 18.39
N GLY A 24 15.56 5.05 18.31
CA GLY A 24 14.59 4.07 17.82
C GLY A 24 14.87 3.70 16.36
N GLU A 25 14.58 2.46 15.99
CA GLU A 25 14.67 2.03 14.58
C GLU A 25 13.62 2.78 13.74
N CYS A 26 14.08 3.48 12.70
CA CYS A 26 13.20 3.97 11.64
C CYS A 26 12.70 2.77 10.84
N SER A 27 11.50 2.26 11.15
CA SER A 27 10.87 1.24 10.33
C SER A 27 10.42 1.84 9.00
N VAL A 28 10.89 1.25 7.90
CA VAL A 28 10.40 1.61 6.56
C VAL A 28 8.96 1.08 6.47
N PRO A 29 7.98 1.93 6.09
CA PRO A 29 6.61 1.47 5.94
C PRO A 29 6.53 0.33 4.91
N PRO A 30 5.66 -0.67 5.12
CA PRO A 30 5.45 -1.72 4.15
C PRO A 30 4.96 -1.10 2.82
N ARG A 31 5.62 -1.44 1.72
CA ARG A 31 5.28 -0.97 0.36
C ARG A 31 4.44 -2.02 -0.35
N SER A 32 3.47 -1.58 -1.14
CA SER A 32 2.61 -2.47 -1.92
C SER A 32 1.99 -1.66 -3.06
N ALA A 33 2.61 -1.73 -4.24
CA ALA A 33 2.16 -0.97 -5.40
C ALA A 33 2.47 -1.71 -6.70
N PHE A 34 1.68 -1.43 -7.72
CA PHE A 34 1.94 -1.87 -9.09
C PHE A 34 1.50 -0.81 -10.10
N SER A 35 2.08 -0.88 -11.29
CA SER A 35 1.62 -0.19 -12.48
C SER A 35 1.86 -1.12 -13.66
N ALA A 36 0.84 -1.32 -14.48
CA ALA A 36 0.89 -2.22 -15.63
C ALA A 36 0.00 -1.69 -16.75
N LYS A 37 0.26 -2.13 -17.98
CA LYS A 37 -0.54 -1.83 -19.16
C LYS A 37 -0.77 -3.10 -19.97
N ARG A 38 -1.80 -3.08 -20.80
CA ARG A 38 -2.09 -4.17 -21.72
C ARG A 38 -1.24 -4.01 -22.98
N SER A 39 -0.72 -5.11 -23.52
CA SER A 39 -0.17 -5.13 -24.88
C SER A 39 -1.24 -4.77 -25.90
N GLU A 40 -0.82 -4.14 -27.00
CA GLU A 40 -1.74 -3.83 -28.09
C GLU A 40 -2.35 -5.13 -28.64
N SER A 41 -3.68 -5.21 -28.61
CA SER A 41 -4.42 -6.34 -29.15
C SER A 41 -5.64 -5.85 -29.92
N ARG A 42 -5.86 -6.44 -31.09
CA ARG A 42 -7.08 -6.23 -31.89
C ARG A 42 -8.24 -7.12 -31.43
N VAL A 43 -7.99 -8.04 -30.51
CA VAL A 43 -8.99 -8.98 -29.99
C VAL A 43 -9.66 -8.35 -28.76
N PRO A 44 -10.99 -8.20 -28.77
CA PRO A 44 -11.74 -7.77 -27.59
C PRO A 44 -11.47 -8.69 -26.40
N PRO A 45 -11.37 -8.14 -25.18
CA PRO A 45 -11.23 -8.98 -24.00
C PRO A 45 -12.51 -9.79 -23.75
N LEU A 46 -12.33 -10.96 -23.13
CA LEU A 46 -13.45 -11.78 -22.66
C LEU A 46 -14.25 -11.00 -21.60
N SER A 47 -15.57 -11.11 -21.65
CA SER A 47 -16.49 -10.33 -20.79
C SER A 47 -16.61 -10.86 -19.36
N ASP A 48 -16.16 -12.09 -19.10
CA ASP A 48 -16.36 -12.84 -17.86
C ASP A 48 -15.07 -13.15 -17.09
N ALA A 49 -13.94 -12.59 -17.53
CA ALA A 49 -12.63 -12.80 -16.91
C ALA A 49 -11.95 -11.46 -16.58
N PRO A 50 -11.13 -11.40 -15.52
CA PRO A 50 -10.28 -10.24 -15.28
C PRO A 50 -9.39 -9.96 -16.49
N LEU A 51 -9.24 -8.69 -16.84
CA LEU A 51 -8.39 -8.26 -17.95
C LEU A 51 -6.91 -8.29 -17.52
N PRO A 52 -6.06 -9.16 -18.09
CA PRO A 52 -4.64 -9.14 -17.76
C PRO A 52 -3.96 -7.90 -18.38
N PHE A 53 -3.24 -7.13 -17.56
CA PHE A 53 -2.33 -6.08 -18.00
C PHE A 53 -0.92 -6.68 -18.00
N ASP A 54 -0.59 -7.34 -19.10
CA ASP A 54 0.57 -8.22 -19.26
C ASP A 54 1.92 -7.48 -19.27
N ARG A 55 1.93 -6.17 -19.53
CA ARG A 55 3.16 -5.36 -19.50
C ARG A 55 3.28 -4.62 -18.18
N VAL A 56 4.08 -5.17 -17.27
CA VAL A 56 4.39 -4.57 -15.97
C VAL A 56 5.38 -3.41 -16.14
N LEU A 57 5.04 -2.25 -15.56
CA LEU A 57 5.90 -1.07 -15.48
C LEU A 57 6.59 -0.98 -14.10
N VAL A 58 5.82 -1.27 -13.04
CA VAL A 58 6.29 -1.34 -11.65
C VAL A 58 5.55 -2.47 -10.95
N ASN A 59 6.26 -3.34 -10.25
CA ASN A 59 5.68 -4.40 -9.40
C ASN A 59 6.75 -4.99 -8.47
N GLU A 60 7.50 -4.14 -7.77
CA GLU A 60 8.69 -4.56 -7.00
C GLU A 60 8.36 -5.61 -5.93
N GLN A 61 7.15 -5.58 -5.37
CA GLN A 61 6.71 -6.54 -4.35
C GLN A 61 6.06 -7.79 -4.93
N GLY A 62 5.81 -7.86 -6.24
CA GLY A 62 5.18 -9.02 -6.87
C GLY A 62 3.73 -9.26 -6.42
N HIS A 63 3.05 -8.25 -5.91
CA HIS A 63 1.66 -8.37 -5.42
C HIS A 63 0.64 -8.34 -6.57
N TYR A 64 1.05 -7.92 -7.77
CA TYR A 64 0.25 -8.04 -8.99
C TYR A 64 0.69 -9.26 -9.82
N ASP A 65 -0.26 -10.10 -10.22
CA ASP A 65 -0.03 -11.20 -11.15
C ASP A 65 -0.50 -10.81 -12.56
N ALA A 66 0.47 -10.62 -13.45
CA ALA A 66 0.23 -10.22 -14.84
C ALA A 66 -0.42 -11.32 -15.70
N THR A 67 -0.40 -12.57 -15.24
CA THR A 67 -1.06 -13.70 -15.93
C THR A 67 -2.56 -13.69 -15.66
N THR A 68 -2.95 -13.42 -14.41
CA THR A 68 -4.35 -13.45 -13.98
C THR A 68 -5.02 -12.08 -13.97
N GLY A 69 -4.25 -10.99 -14.06
CA GLY A 69 -4.74 -9.63 -13.97
C GLY A 69 -5.11 -9.18 -12.55
N LYS A 70 -4.73 -9.95 -11.53
CA LYS A 70 -5.18 -9.73 -10.14
C LYS A 70 -4.08 -9.10 -9.29
N PHE A 71 -4.48 -8.12 -8.49
CA PHE A 71 -3.68 -7.59 -7.40
C PHE A 71 -4.12 -8.25 -6.07
N THR A 72 -3.17 -8.80 -5.33
CA THR A 72 -3.41 -9.40 -4.01
C THR A 72 -2.91 -8.47 -2.92
N CYS A 73 -3.84 -8.03 -2.07
CA CYS A 73 -3.50 -7.23 -0.90
C CYS A 73 -2.72 -8.06 0.12
N GLN A 74 -1.40 -7.85 0.21
CA GLN A 74 -0.53 -8.47 1.23
C GLN A 74 -0.36 -7.61 2.48
N VAL A 75 -0.63 -6.29 2.37
CA VAL A 75 -0.45 -5.32 3.43
C VAL A 75 -1.82 -4.66 3.71
N PRO A 76 -2.39 -4.78 4.93
CA PRO A 76 -3.65 -4.12 5.28
C PRO A 76 -3.54 -2.61 5.14
N GLY A 77 -4.52 -1.98 4.51
CA GLY A 77 -4.53 -0.52 4.31
C GLY A 77 -5.56 -0.05 3.31
N VAL A 78 -5.53 1.26 3.03
CA VAL A 78 -6.33 1.89 1.99
C VAL A 78 -5.53 1.92 0.70
N TYR A 79 -6.14 1.51 -0.39
CA TYR A 79 -5.51 1.44 -1.71
C TYR A 79 -6.17 2.40 -2.68
N TYR A 80 -5.36 2.97 -3.56
CA TYR A 80 -5.79 3.81 -4.67
C TYR A 80 -5.58 3.06 -5.98
N PHE A 81 -6.62 2.97 -6.80
CA PHE A 81 -6.58 2.38 -8.13
C PHE A 81 -6.98 3.43 -9.16
N ALA A 82 -6.13 3.59 -10.18
CA ALA A 82 -6.39 4.44 -11.34
C ALA A 82 -6.29 3.59 -12.60
N VAL A 83 -7.29 3.69 -13.47
CA VAL A 83 -7.35 2.96 -14.73
C VAL A 83 -7.59 3.96 -15.86
N HIS A 84 -6.72 3.92 -16.86
CA HIS A 84 -6.89 4.68 -18.10
C HIS A 84 -7.24 3.70 -19.21
N ALA A 85 -8.32 3.97 -19.93
CA ALA A 85 -8.74 3.16 -21.05
C ALA A 85 -9.01 4.04 -22.27
N THR A 86 -8.68 3.52 -23.44
CA THR A 86 -8.89 4.20 -24.72
C THR A 86 -9.99 3.48 -25.47
N VAL A 87 -11.06 4.20 -25.80
CA VAL A 87 -12.16 3.71 -26.64
C VAL A 87 -11.80 3.92 -28.10
N TYR A 88 -11.85 2.85 -28.89
CA TYR A 88 -11.61 2.89 -30.32
C TYR A 88 -12.51 1.91 -31.05
N ARG A 89 -13.37 2.40 -31.95
CA ARG A 89 -14.29 1.63 -32.82
C ARG A 89 -15.38 0.80 -32.13
N ALA A 90 -15.35 0.63 -30.81
CA ALA A 90 -16.37 -0.06 -30.03
C ALA A 90 -16.47 0.56 -28.64
N SER A 91 -17.69 0.65 -28.10
CA SER A 91 -17.94 1.10 -26.72
C SER A 91 -17.22 0.19 -25.71
N LEU A 92 -16.81 0.76 -24.58
CA LEU A 92 -16.13 0.05 -23.51
C LEU A 92 -16.99 0.07 -22.24
N GLN A 93 -17.09 -1.10 -21.60
CA GLN A 93 -17.57 -1.23 -20.25
C GLN A 93 -16.58 -2.08 -19.45
N PHE A 94 -16.24 -1.66 -18.23
CA PHE A 94 -15.49 -2.49 -17.31
C PHE A 94 -15.82 -2.15 -15.86
N ASP A 95 -15.60 -3.14 -15.00
CA ASP A 95 -15.78 -3.02 -13.57
C ASP A 95 -14.44 -3.14 -12.85
N LEU A 96 -14.27 -2.38 -11.78
CA LEU A 96 -13.25 -2.65 -10.78
C LEU A 96 -13.85 -3.59 -9.75
N VAL A 97 -13.24 -4.76 -9.56
CA VAL A 97 -13.79 -5.85 -8.75
C VAL A 97 -12.89 -6.12 -7.54
N LYS A 98 -13.50 -6.25 -6.36
CA LYS A 98 -12.83 -6.67 -5.12
C LYS A 98 -13.46 -7.98 -4.63
N ASN A 99 -12.66 -9.05 -4.56
CA ASN A 99 -13.09 -10.37 -4.05
C ASN A 99 -14.39 -10.91 -4.70
N GLY A 100 -14.59 -10.64 -5.99
CA GLY A 100 -15.77 -11.07 -6.75
C GLY A 100 -16.93 -10.08 -6.77
N GLU A 101 -16.85 -8.97 -6.02
CA GLU A 101 -17.88 -7.94 -5.99
C GLU A 101 -17.42 -6.69 -6.76
N SER A 102 -18.29 -6.16 -7.64
CA SER A 102 -18.03 -4.89 -8.33
C SER A 102 -18.10 -3.73 -7.34
N ILE A 103 -17.03 -2.94 -7.25
CA ILE A 103 -16.95 -1.75 -6.40
C ILE A 103 -17.09 -0.44 -7.18
N ALA A 104 -16.90 -0.49 -8.50
CA ALA A 104 -17.10 0.63 -9.40
C ALA A 104 -17.29 0.12 -10.84
N SER A 105 -18.21 0.72 -11.57
CA SER A 105 -18.48 0.43 -12.98
C SER A 105 -18.21 1.65 -13.83
N PHE A 106 -17.58 1.44 -14.98
CA PHE A 106 -17.22 2.48 -15.94
C PHE A 106 -17.77 2.12 -17.30
N PHE A 107 -18.38 3.10 -17.97
CA PHE A 107 -18.91 2.96 -19.31
C PHE A 107 -18.51 4.15 -20.16
N GLN A 108 -18.05 3.88 -21.38
CA GLN A 108 -17.80 4.90 -22.39
C GLN A 108 -18.33 4.45 -23.75
N PHE A 109 -19.24 5.26 -24.29
CA PHE A 109 -19.87 5.03 -25.59
C PHE A 109 -18.93 5.46 -26.73
N PHE A 110 -18.83 4.61 -27.76
CA PHE A 110 -18.24 5.01 -29.04
C PHE A 110 -19.36 5.57 -29.93
N GLY A 111 -19.47 6.91 -29.99
CA GLY A 111 -20.32 7.60 -30.96
C GLY A 111 -19.61 7.66 -32.31
N GLY A 112 -20.20 7.02 -33.31
CA GLY A 112 -19.76 7.12 -34.70
C GLY A 112 -20.10 8.46 -35.33
#